data_AF-A0A5N5MDK0-F1
#
_entry.id   AF-A0A5N5MDK0-F1
#
_cell.length_a   1.000
_cell.length_b   1.000
_cell.length_c   1.000
_cell.angle_alpha   90.00
_cell.angle_beta   90.00
_cell.angle_gamma   90.00
#
_symmetry.space_group_name_H-M   'P 1'
#
loop_
_entity.id
_entity.type
_entity.pdbx_description
1 polymer ?
#
loop_
_entity_poly.entity_id
_entity_poly.type
_entity_poly.pdbx_seq_one_letter_code
_entity_poly.pdbx_strand_id
1 'polypeptide(L)'
;MGFKTLLANADNLQHGVNHREYREHVKDLSCLSKDLSRVVIVDNSPFSFLLQPLNGIPCVPFSARLPYDEQLLDVVLPLIKNLSLQKDVRPVLYERFHMPEWFQMHGIPSSALTVRE
;
A
#
# COMPACT_ATOMS: atom_id res chain seq x y z
N MET A 1 12.78 -11.86 -14.86
CA MET A 1 11.63 -11.59 -13.97
C MET A 1 11.46 -10.09 -13.86
N GLY A 2 10.27 -9.57 -14.17
CA GLY A 2 9.99 -8.12 -14.22
C GLY A 2 9.42 -7.58 -12.90
N PHE A 3 9.72 -6.33 -12.58
CA PHE A 3 9.11 -5.58 -11.48
C PHE A 3 7.69 -5.16 -11.86
N LYS A 4 6.71 -5.41 -10.98
CA LYS A 4 5.31 -5.07 -11.23
C LYS A 4 4.84 -4.00 -10.24
N THR A 5 4.34 -2.90 -10.77
CA THR A 5 3.68 -1.84 -10.01
C THR A 5 2.21 -1.81 -10.38
N LEU A 6 1.35 -1.76 -9.37
CA LEU A 6 -0.07 -1.50 -9.55
C LEU A 6 -0.39 -0.15 -8.91
N LEU A 7 -0.76 0.82 -9.73
CA LEU A 7 -1.37 2.07 -9.27
C LEU A 7 -2.86 1.79 -9.11
N ALA A 8 -3.37 1.93 -7.90
CA ALA A 8 -4.78 1.68 -7.63
C ALA A 8 -5.46 3.02 -7.31
N ASN A 9 -6.59 3.29 -7.97
CA ASN A 9 -7.34 4.52 -7.72
C ASN A 9 -8.02 4.45 -6.35
N ALA A 10 -8.10 5.62 -5.73
CA ALA A 10 -8.82 5.90 -4.50
C ALA A 10 -10.33 5.78 -4.72
N ASP A 11 -11.01 4.96 -3.92
CA ASP A 11 -12.43 5.19 -3.66
C ASP A 11 -12.53 6.32 -2.64
N ASN A 12 -13.34 7.35 -2.93
CA ASN A 12 -13.54 8.53 -2.07
C ASN A 12 -14.25 8.15 -0.76
N LEU A 13 -13.53 7.58 0.20
CA LEU A 13 -14.04 7.36 1.56
C LEU A 13 -13.84 8.64 2.39
N GLN A 14 -14.62 9.68 2.09
CA GLN A 14 -14.90 10.72 3.08
C GLN A 14 -16.19 10.33 3.79
N HIS A 15 -16.08 10.01 5.09
CA HIS A 15 -17.08 10.11 6.19
C HIS A 15 -17.08 8.85 7.08
N GLY A 16 -16.89 9.08 8.38
CA GLY A 16 -17.28 8.19 9.51
C GLY A 16 -17.02 6.70 9.35
N VAL A 17 -15.81 6.24 9.68
CA VAL A 17 -15.43 4.86 9.34
C VAL A 17 -16.14 3.81 10.20
N ASN A 18 -17.00 3.03 9.56
CA ASN A 18 -17.71 1.90 10.14
C ASN A 18 -16.96 0.60 9.76
N HIS A 19 -16.75 -0.30 10.72
CA HIS A 19 -15.91 -1.51 10.57
C HIS A 19 -16.27 -2.44 9.38
N ARG A 20 -17.44 -2.28 8.76
CA ARG A 20 -17.88 -3.08 7.62
C ARG A 20 -17.35 -2.59 6.26
N GLU A 21 -17.11 -1.29 6.07
CA GLU A 21 -16.72 -0.72 4.77
C GLU A 21 -15.26 -1.01 4.38
N TYR A 22 -14.39 -1.29 5.36
CA TYR A 22 -12.99 -1.64 5.08
C TYR A 22 -12.83 -2.90 4.25
N ARG A 23 -13.73 -3.88 4.41
CA ARG A 23 -13.61 -5.19 3.74
C ARG A 23 -13.86 -5.13 2.24
N GLU A 24 -14.66 -4.17 1.78
CA GLU A 24 -15.09 -4.11 0.37
C GLU A 24 -13.98 -3.63 -0.57
N HIS A 25 -12.96 -2.95 -0.04
CA HIS A 25 -11.92 -2.30 -0.84
C HIS A 25 -10.51 -2.88 -0.61
N VAL A 26 -10.40 -3.97 0.15
CA VAL A 26 -9.12 -4.68 0.32
C VAL A 26 -8.72 -5.33 -1.02
N LYS A 27 -7.52 -5.01 -1.49
CA LYS A 27 -6.94 -5.53 -2.74
C LYS A 27 -5.98 -6.65 -2.39
N ASP A 28 -6.45 -7.89 -2.50
CA ASP A 28 -5.62 -9.06 -2.24
C ASP A 28 -4.59 -9.27 -3.36
N LEU A 29 -3.32 -8.93 -3.08
CA LEU A 29 -2.23 -9.04 -4.04
C LEU A 29 -1.86 -10.49 -4.36
N SER A 30 -2.25 -11.47 -3.54
CA SER A 30 -2.00 -12.90 -3.81
C SER A 30 -2.69 -13.36 -5.11
N CYS A 31 -3.76 -12.66 -5.51
CA CYS A 31 -4.45 -12.89 -6.77
C CYS A 31 -3.61 -12.50 -8.00
N LEU A 32 -2.56 -11.67 -7.84
CA LEU A 32 -1.69 -11.21 -8.94
C LEU A 32 -0.43 -12.06 -9.10
N SER A 33 0.11 -12.56 -7.98
CA SER A 33 1.34 -13.36 -7.96
C SER A 33 1.45 -14.15 -6.67
N LYS A 34 1.99 -15.37 -6.76
CA LYS A 34 2.40 -16.16 -5.58
C LYS A 34 3.65 -15.60 -4.90
N ASP A 35 4.56 -15.02 -5.69
CA ASP A 35 5.75 -14.34 -5.19
C ASP A 35 5.53 -12.83 -5.24
N LEU A 36 5.42 -12.23 -4.06
CA LEU A 36 5.19 -10.80 -3.87
C LEU A 36 6.50 -10.01 -3.65
N SER A 37 7.66 -10.66 -3.71
CA SER A 37 8.96 -9.99 -3.53
C SER A 37 9.20 -8.85 -4.53
N ARG A 38 8.52 -8.86 -5.68
CA ARG A 38 8.64 -7.87 -6.76
C ARG A 38 7.33 -7.13 -7.08
N VAL A 39 6.37 -7.14 -6.16
CA VAL A 39 5.04 -6.52 -6.33
C VAL A 39 4.88 -5.37 -5.35
N VAL A 40 4.43 -4.21 -5.84
CA VAL A 40 4.06 -3.07 -5.00
C VAL A 40 2.70 -2.53 -5.40
N ILE A 41 1.94 -2.06 -4.42
CA ILE A 41 0.71 -1.29 -4.62
C ILE A 41 0.91 0.12 -4.04
N VAL A 42 0.58 1.14 -4.84
CA VAL A 42 0.54 2.53 -4.38
C VAL A 42 -0.93 2.93 -4.29
N ASP A 43 -1.35 3.36 -3.10
CA ASP A 43 -2.74 3.70 -2.81
C ASP A 43 -2.80 4.73 -1.68
N ASN A 44 -3.79 5.60 -1.72
CA ASN A 44 -4.03 6.63 -0.70
C ASN A 44 -4.94 6.13 0.43
N SER A 45 -5.49 4.91 0.31
CA SER A 45 -6.18 4.18 1.37
C SER A 45 -5.27 3.07 1.88
N PRO A 46 -4.67 3.20 3.09
CA PRO A 46 -3.86 2.14 3.68
C PRO A 46 -4.55 0.78 3.70
N PHE A 47 -5.86 0.76 4.01
CA PHE A 47 -6.66 -0.46 4.09
C PHE A 47 -6.75 -1.24 2.77
N SER A 48 -6.49 -0.61 1.62
CA SER A 48 -6.41 -1.30 0.33
C SER A 48 -5.36 -2.41 0.32
N PHE A 49 -4.30 -2.31 1.12
CA PHE A 49 -3.24 -3.31 1.19
C PHE A 49 -3.14 -3.99 2.57
N LEU A 50 -4.26 -4.03 3.30
CA LEU A 50 -4.37 -4.63 4.64
C LEU A 50 -3.82 -6.07 4.72
N LEU A 51 -4.06 -6.89 3.69
CA LEU A 51 -3.62 -8.30 3.66
C LEU A 51 -2.13 -8.46 3.34
N GLN A 52 -1.51 -7.43 2.76
CA GLN A 52 -0.09 -7.42 2.40
C GLN A 52 0.55 -6.07 2.78
N PRO A 53 0.62 -5.72 4.08
CA PRO A 53 1.07 -4.41 4.55
C PRO A 53 2.50 -4.08 4.12
N LEU A 54 3.33 -5.12 3.91
CA LEU A 54 4.72 -4.99 3.48
C LEU A 54 4.89 -4.72 1.98
N ASN A 55 3.80 -4.65 1.22
CA ASN A 55 3.81 -4.39 -0.22
C ASN A 55 3.14 -3.04 -0.58
N GLY A 56 2.65 -2.29 0.42
CA GLY A 56 1.95 -1.02 0.23
C GLY A 56 2.87 0.20 0.31
N ILE A 57 2.63 1.17 -0.57
CA ILE A 57 3.16 2.53 -0.50
C ILE A 57 1.96 3.46 -0.26
N PRO A 58 1.75 3.95 0.98
CA PRO A 58 0.72 4.94 1.22
C PRO A 58 1.09 6.25 0.51
N CYS A 59 0.15 6.80 -0.26
CA CYS A 59 0.29 8.12 -0.88
C CYS A 59 -0.74 9.12 -0.33
N VAL A 60 -0.47 10.40 -0.52
CA VAL A 60 -1.42 11.46 -0.18
C VAL A 60 -2.49 11.48 -1.27
N PRO A 61 -3.78 11.61 -0.90
CA PRO A 61 -4.84 11.79 -1.87
C PRO A 61 -4.56 12.99 -2.77
N PHE A 62 -4.53 12.77 -4.08
CA PHE A 62 -4.47 13.86 -5.03
C PHE A 62 -5.68 14.77 -4.87
N SER A 63 -5.46 16.08 -4.88
CA SER A 63 -6.52 17.08 -4.83
C SER A 63 -6.25 18.16 -5.86
N ALA A 64 -7.20 18.39 -6.75
CA ALA A 64 -7.12 19.49 -7.73
C ALA A 64 -7.05 20.89 -7.09
N ARG A 65 -7.27 21.00 -5.77
CA ARG A 65 -7.10 22.25 -5.00
C ARG A 65 -5.67 22.48 -4.50
N LEU A 66 -4.78 21.50 -4.64
CA LEU A 66 -3.37 21.63 -4.30
C LEU A 66 -2.60 21.96 -5.60
N PRO A 67 -2.20 23.23 -5.81
CA PRO A 67 -1.62 23.66 -7.09
C PRO A 67 -0.21 23.10 -7.36
N TYR A 68 0.43 22.47 -6.37
CA TYR A 68 1.79 21.95 -6.44
C TYR A 68 1.90 20.56 -5.81
N ASP A 69 1.06 19.62 -6.24
CA ASP A 69 1.23 18.21 -5.86
C ASP A 69 2.38 17.59 -6.65
N GLU A 70 3.55 17.49 -6.02
CA GLU A 70 4.75 16.87 -6.59
C GLU A 70 5.03 15.50 -5.96
N GLN A 71 4.11 14.93 -5.18
CA GLN A 71 4.37 13.71 -4.42
C GLN A 71 4.70 12.53 -5.32
N LEU A 72 4.02 12.41 -6.47
CA LEU A 72 4.32 11.36 -7.43
C LEU A 72 5.77 11.47 -7.93
N LEU A 73 6.19 12.68 -8.33
CA LEU A 73 7.49 12.94 -8.93
C LEU A 73 8.63 12.84 -7.92
N ASP A 74 8.44 13.38 -6.72
CA ASP A 74 9.52 13.57 -5.75
C ASP A 74 9.62 12.45 -4.71
N VAL A 75 8.53 11.73 -4.47
CA VAL A 75 8.47 10.69 -3.43
C VAL A 75 8.25 9.31 -4.03
N VAL A 76 7.20 9.14 -4.83
CA VAL A 76 6.79 7.81 -5.30
C VAL A 76 7.73 7.29 -6.39
N LEU A 77 8.04 8.09 -7.42
CA LEU A 77 8.93 7.66 -8.50
C LEU A 77 10.36 7.33 -8.03
N PRO A 78 11.02 8.14 -7.18
CA PRO A 78 12.36 7.81 -6.68
C PRO A 78 12.36 6.55 -5.82
N LEU A 79 11.30 6.34 -5.02
CA LEU A 79 11.13 5.12 -4.24
C LEU A 79 10.96 3.91 -5.17
N ILE A 80 10.07 3.98 -6.16
CA ILE A 80 9.88 2.89 -7.14
C ILE A 80 11.19 2.56 -7.87
N LYS A 81 11.97 3.59 -8.26
CA LYS A 81 13.29 3.39 -8.87
C LYS A 81 14.24 2.64 -7.94
N ASN A 82 14.30 3.01 -6.65
CA ASN A 82 15.09 2.29 -5.66
C ASN A 82 14.62 0.82 -5.50
N LEU A 83 13.31 0.60 -5.38
CA LEU A 83 12.72 -0.73 -5.23
C LEU A 83 12.96 -1.62 -6.46
N SER A 84 13.04 -1.05 -7.65
CA SER A 84 13.32 -1.80 -8.89
C SER A 84 14.70 -2.50 -8.87
N LEU A 85 15.63 -1.99 -8.07
CA LEU A 85 16.99 -2.54 -7.89
C LEU A 85 17.03 -3.65 -6.83
N GLN A 86 15.99 -3.79 -6.01
CA GLN A 86 15.94 -4.76 -4.93
C GLN A 86 15.49 -6.13 -5.42
N LYS A 87 15.98 -7.18 -4.74
CA LYS A 87 15.48 -8.56 -4.94
C LYS A 87 14.13 -8.77 -4.26
N ASP A 88 13.91 -8.11 -3.13
CA ASP A 88 12.66 -8.13 -2.37
C ASP A 88 12.35 -6.70 -1.92
N VAL A 89 11.15 -6.22 -2.25
CA VAL A 89 10.69 -4.87 -1.89
C VAL A 89 10.29 -4.74 -0.43
N ARG A 90 9.89 -5.84 0.21
CA ARG A 90 9.24 -5.85 1.52
C ARG A 90 10.12 -5.30 2.65
N PRO A 91 11.43 -5.62 2.75
CA PRO A 91 12.29 -5.05 3.78
C PRO A 91 12.42 -3.53 3.65
N VAL A 92 12.57 -3.01 2.43
CA VAL A 92 12.69 -1.55 2.20
C VAL A 92 11.40 -0.82 2.56
N LEU A 93 10.25 -1.39 2.20
CA LEU A 93 8.94 -0.82 2.52
C LEU A 93 8.63 -0.90 4.01
N TYR A 94 9.03 -1.98 4.69
CA TYR A 94 8.94 -2.10 6.14
C TYR A 94 9.70 -0.98 6.85
N GLU A 95 10.99 -0.82 6.54
CA GLU A 95 11.85 0.21 7.15
C GLU A 95 11.36 1.64 6.86
N ARG A 96 10.67 1.85 5.74
CA ARG A 96 10.19 3.18 5.36
C ARG A 96 8.87 3.57 6.01
N PHE A 97 7.95 2.61 6.19
CA PHE A 97 6.56 2.93 6.54
C PHE A 97 6.05 2.26 7.81
N HIS A 98 6.64 1.15 8.25
CA HIS A 98 6.17 0.39 9.41
C HIS A 98 4.65 0.12 9.38
N MET A 99 4.14 -0.27 8.20
CA MET A 99 2.70 -0.45 7.98
C MET A 99 2.06 -1.50 8.92
N PRO A 100 2.70 -2.65 9.24
CA PRO A 100 2.13 -3.58 10.22
C PRO A 100 1.86 -2.93 11.58
N GLU A 101 2.79 -2.11 12.06
CA GLU A 101 2.67 -1.36 13.31
C GLU A 101 1.62 -0.26 13.20
N TRP A 102 1.58 0.45 12.06
CA TRP A 102 0.56 1.45 11.78
C TRP A 102 -0.84 0.84 11.87
N PHE A 103 -1.07 -0.34 11.30
CA PHE A 103 -2.35 -1.05 11.40
C PHE A 103 -2.68 -1.45 12.83
N GLN A 104 -1.70 -1.94 13.61
CA GLN A 104 -1.89 -2.27 15.02
C GLN A 104 -2.30 -1.05 15.84
N MET A 105 -1.65 0.10 15.62
CA MET A 105 -2.03 1.37 16.26
C MET A 105 -3.46 1.81 15.91
N HIS A 106 -3.99 1.39 14.76
CA HIS A 106 -5.36 1.68 14.32
C HIS A 106 -6.35 0.54 14.63
N GLY A 107 -6.00 -0.35 15.57
CA GLY A 107 -6.91 -1.38 16.10
C GLY A 107 -7.01 -2.65 15.27
N ILE A 108 -6.12 -2.86 14.29
CA ILE A 108 -6.05 -4.09 13.51
C ILE A 108 -5.05 -5.05 14.16
N PRO A 109 -5.47 -6.24 14.63
CA PRO A 109 -4.55 -7.20 15.25
C PRO A 109 -3.61 -7.82 14.21
N SER A 110 -2.40 -8.21 14.61
CA SER A 110 -1.42 -8.85 13.72
C SER A 110 -1.94 -10.12 13.05
N SER A 111 -2.89 -10.82 13.69
CA SER A 111 -3.57 -12.00 13.13
C SER A 111 -4.44 -11.71 11.91
N ALA A 112 -4.84 -10.44 11.70
CA ALA A 112 -5.58 -10.01 10.52
C ALA A 112 -4.67 -9.62 9.34
N LEU A 113 -3.35 -9.50 9.57
CA LEU A 113 -2.34 -9.08 8.58
C LEU A 113 -1.67 -10.28 7.88
N THR A 114 -1.98 -11.50 8.31
CA THR A 114 -1.42 -12.73 7.74
C THR A 114 -2.47 -13.38 6.85
N VAL A 115 -2.21 -13.44 5.53
CA VAL A 115 -2.95 -14.34 4.63
C VAL A 115 -2.71 -15.76 5.13
N ARG A 116 -3.78 -16.48 5.47
CA ARG A 116 -3.67 -17.92 5.75
C ARG A 116 -3.18 -18.60 4.47
N GLU A 117 -2.05 -19.30 4.58
CA GLU A 117 -1.53 -20.20 3.53
C GLU A 117 -2.56 -21.27 3.14
#